data_AF-A0A4S4KWA5-F1
#
_entry.id   AF-A0A4S4KWA5-F1
#
_cell.length_a   1.000
_cell.length_b   1.000
_cell.length_c   1.000
_cell.angle_alpha   90.00
_cell.angle_beta   90.00
_cell.angle_gamma   90.00
#
_symmetry.space_group_name_H-M   'P 1'
#
loop_
_entity.id
_entity.type
_entity.pdbx_description
1 polymer ?
#
loop_
_entity_poly.entity_id
_entity_poly.type
_entity_poly.pdbx_seq_one_letter_code
_entity_poly.pdbx_strand_id
1 'polypeptide(L)'
;MSSSIDSEHMLRRVFAAAIADHQEGVVLKANESTYNAKNLPWIKLKKDYIPGYGDAIDLVLLGASWEKDRARELRVAPTAYTTFYIGALANAEVLKTMPSVKPHFEIIFTVSYGLPRERLEELNFRIKSSDPVECLPHSRQPPTTPYSYNICHGLPLPTVMMSNPICVELYGAGFTKPPRSRYYELRFPRILKVFRPDERPWNDASTLQDLQQTAYEVVGRDRSGKAEDDWCTELWGKTASPGIKSASKRKAREEEWIEKLEDADGKPKMKAQKLDFVAAFLYPASAIACPFLFSQTSRQGYSMAQVTINAYQKTYIRGNTKEDCRTAFV
;
A
#
# COMPACT_ATOMS: atom_id res chain seq x y z
N MET A 1 34.08 7.52 8.03
CA MET A 1 32.97 6.58 8.28
C MET A 1 31.82 7.19 9.09
N SER A 2 32.02 8.19 9.96
CA SER A 2 30.89 8.79 10.72
C SER A 2 29.99 9.75 9.93
N SER A 3 30.49 10.43 8.89
CA SER A 3 29.69 11.42 8.12
C SER A 3 28.54 10.82 7.30
N SER A 4 28.70 9.58 6.81
CA SER A 4 27.66 8.87 6.05
C SER A 4 26.51 8.42 6.94
N ILE A 5 26.82 7.97 8.16
CA ILE A 5 25.83 7.49 9.13
C ILE A 5 24.91 8.64 9.58
N ASP A 6 25.50 9.82 9.78
CA ASP A 6 24.75 11.04 10.14
C ASP A 6 23.81 11.49 9.00
N SER A 7 24.29 11.46 7.76
CA SER A 7 23.51 11.86 6.58
C SER A 7 22.29 10.96 6.35
N GLU A 8 22.45 9.65 6.47
CA GLU A 8 21.32 8.71 6.37
C GLU A 8 20.31 8.92 7.49
N HIS A 9 20.77 9.14 8.72
CA HIS A 9 19.90 9.37 9.87
C HIS A 9 19.11 10.67 9.73
N MET A 10 19.76 11.74 9.22
CA MET A 10 19.08 12.99 8.89
C MET A 10 18.02 12.79 7.80
N LEU A 11 18.32 12.02 6.75
CA LEU A 11 17.33 11.70 5.71
C LEU A 11 16.13 10.94 6.28
N ARG A 12 16.36 9.92 7.13
CA ARG A 12 15.28 9.18 7.79
C ARG A 12 14.38 10.11 8.60
N ARG A 13 14.97 10.99 9.40
CA ARG A 13 14.21 11.94 10.23
C ARG A 13 13.37 12.90 9.39
N VAL A 14 13.96 13.49 8.35
CA VAL A 14 13.23 14.41 7.44
C VAL A 14 12.10 13.68 6.73
N PHE A 15 12.35 12.45 6.26
CA PHE A 15 11.34 11.66 5.58
C PHE A 15 10.22 11.21 6.53
N ALA A 16 10.55 10.74 7.72
CA ALA A 16 9.59 10.37 8.77
C ALA A 16 8.73 11.57 9.20
N ALA A 17 9.33 12.74 9.36
CA ALA A 17 8.59 13.98 9.66
C ALA A 17 7.61 14.35 8.55
N ALA A 18 8.04 14.25 7.28
CA ALA A 18 7.17 14.50 6.13
C ALA A 18 5.97 13.53 6.10
N ILE A 19 6.19 12.24 6.37
CA ILE A 19 5.10 11.24 6.44
C ILE A 19 4.19 11.51 7.65
N ALA A 20 4.74 11.87 8.81
CA ALA A 20 3.97 12.24 10.00
C ALA A 20 3.07 13.47 9.75
N ASP A 21 3.47 14.35 8.85
CA ASP A 21 2.68 15.50 8.37
C ASP A 21 1.72 15.15 7.23
N HIS A 22 1.52 13.86 6.91
CA HIS A 22 0.67 13.37 5.82
C HIS A 22 1.09 13.86 4.43
N GLN A 23 2.38 14.14 4.24
CA GLN A 23 2.93 14.46 2.93
C GLN A 23 3.24 13.18 2.15
N GLU A 24 3.22 13.27 0.82
CA GLU A 24 3.43 12.11 -0.08
C GLU A 24 4.88 11.57 -0.02
N GLY A 25 5.84 12.46 0.23
CA GLY A 25 7.26 12.12 0.32
C GLY A 25 8.17 13.32 0.09
N VAL A 26 9.44 13.05 -0.22
CA VAL A 26 10.49 14.06 -0.38
C VAL A 26 11.16 13.97 -1.75
N VAL A 27 11.76 15.07 -2.20
CA VAL A 27 12.57 15.11 -3.42
C VAL A 27 14.01 15.46 -3.05
N LEU A 28 14.92 14.54 -3.34
CA LEU A 28 16.35 14.71 -3.13
C LEU A 28 16.96 15.38 -4.36
N LYS A 29 17.69 16.47 -4.12
CA LYS A 29 18.39 17.24 -5.14
C LYS A 29 19.84 17.42 -4.70
N ALA A 30 20.78 17.16 -5.59
CA ALA A 30 22.18 17.50 -5.34
C ALA A 30 22.32 19.03 -5.37
N ASN A 31 23.11 19.58 -4.45
CA ASN A 31 23.27 21.02 -4.29
C ASN A 31 23.86 21.67 -5.56
N GLU A 32 24.79 20.96 -6.19
CA GLU A 32 25.47 21.33 -7.42
C GLU A 32 24.69 20.97 -8.70
N SER A 33 23.48 20.39 -8.58
CA SER A 33 22.65 20.07 -9.75
C SER A 33 22.06 21.33 -10.38
N THR A 34 22.26 21.48 -11.68
CA THR A 34 21.51 22.43 -12.49
C THR A 34 20.18 21.81 -12.93
N TYR A 35 19.27 22.64 -13.45
CA TYR A 35 17.99 22.17 -13.96
C TYR A 35 18.19 21.15 -15.08
N ASN A 36 17.58 19.97 -14.97
CA ASN A 36 17.71 18.85 -15.91
C ASN A 36 19.15 18.31 -16.11
N ALA A 37 20.03 18.45 -15.12
CA ALA A 37 21.33 17.80 -15.13
C ALA A 37 21.20 16.27 -15.20
N LYS A 38 21.55 15.67 -16.35
CA LYS A 38 21.42 14.21 -16.58
C LYS A 38 22.28 13.36 -15.64
N ASN A 39 23.40 13.92 -15.17
CA ASN A 39 24.34 13.28 -14.26
C ASN A 39 23.95 13.40 -12.79
N LEU A 40 23.04 14.31 -12.44
CA LEU A 40 22.56 14.55 -11.07
C LEU A 40 21.04 14.65 -11.05
N PRO A 41 20.33 13.53 -11.31
CA PRO A 41 18.89 13.53 -11.40
C PRO A 41 18.26 13.82 -10.04
N TRP A 42 17.09 14.46 -10.07
CA TRP A 42 16.26 14.61 -8.88
C TRP A 42 15.59 13.27 -8.56
N ILE A 43 15.69 12.84 -7.31
CA ILE A 43 15.17 11.55 -6.86
C ILE A 43 13.92 11.80 -6.02
N LYS A 44 12.80 11.18 -6.40
CA LYS A 44 11.57 11.22 -5.61
C LYS A 44 11.55 10.02 -4.68
N LEU A 45 11.50 10.25 -3.38
CA LEU A 45 11.35 9.24 -2.36
C LEU A 45 9.94 9.32 -1.79
N LYS A 46 9.16 8.26 -1.98
CA LYS A 46 7.78 8.14 -1.50
C LYS A 46 7.66 6.89 -0.66
N LYS A 47 6.74 6.93 0.30
CA LYS A 47 6.37 5.78 1.13
C LYS A 47 6.01 4.56 0.29
N ASP A 48 5.22 4.75 -0.76
CA ASP A 48 4.75 3.67 -1.65
C ASP A 48 5.87 2.96 -2.44
N TYR A 49 7.07 3.53 -2.48
CA TYR A 49 8.22 2.91 -3.14
C TYR A 49 8.97 1.94 -2.23
N ILE A 50 8.68 1.93 -0.92
CA ILE A 50 9.29 1.02 0.03
C ILE A 50 8.38 -0.21 0.17
N PRO A 51 8.85 -1.42 -0.19
CA PRO A 51 8.06 -2.63 -0.10
C PRO A 51 7.52 -2.84 1.32
N GLY A 52 6.23 -3.15 1.42
CA GLY A 52 5.55 -3.39 2.70
C GLY A 52 5.09 -2.13 3.46
N TYR A 53 5.43 -0.93 2.98
CA TYR A 53 5.05 0.33 3.64
C TYR A 53 4.13 1.23 2.81
N GLY A 54 3.76 0.83 1.60
CA GLY A 54 2.76 1.55 0.80
C GLY A 54 1.36 1.48 1.38
N ASP A 55 0.46 2.35 0.90
CA ASP A 55 -0.97 2.29 1.22
C ASP A 55 -1.62 1.12 0.49
N ALA A 56 -1.42 -0.10 1.01
CA ALA A 56 -2.06 -1.32 0.55
C ALA A 56 -3.35 -1.61 1.34
N ILE A 57 -4.39 -2.05 0.65
CA ILE A 57 -5.67 -2.40 1.24
C ILE A 57 -6.30 -3.60 0.52
N ASP A 58 -6.88 -4.50 1.29
CA ASP A 58 -7.62 -5.65 0.79
C ASP A 58 -9.09 -5.26 0.58
N LEU A 59 -9.57 -5.32 -0.67
CA LEU A 59 -10.96 -5.02 -1.03
C LEU A 59 -11.56 -6.15 -1.87
N VAL A 60 -12.82 -6.00 -2.25
CA VAL A 60 -13.57 -7.02 -2.96
C VAL A 60 -13.77 -6.62 -4.42
N LEU A 61 -13.38 -7.52 -5.32
CA LEU A 61 -13.62 -7.42 -6.74
C LEU A 61 -14.99 -8.06 -7.05
N LEU A 62 -15.90 -7.25 -7.57
CA LEU A 62 -17.32 -7.60 -7.74
C LEU A 62 -17.78 -7.64 -9.20
N GLY A 63 -17.09 -6.92 -10.08
CA GLY A 63 -17.50 -6.81 -11.48
C GLY A 63 -16.32 -6.58 -12.41
N ALA A 64 -16.57 -6.74 -13.69
CA ALA A 64 -15.57 -6.59 -14.73
C ALA A 64 -16.14 -5.95 -16.00
N SER A 65 -15.27 -5.28 -16.74
CA SER A 65 -15.52 -4.68 -18.05
C SER A 65 -14.26 -4.76 -18.90
N TRP A 66 -14.43 -4.55 -20.20
CA TRP A 66 -13.35 -4.62 -21.17
C TRP A 66 -13.23 -3.28 -21.89
N GLU A 67 -11.99 -2.87 -22.14
CA GLU A 67 -11.65 -1.67 -22.87
C GLU A 67 -10.64 -2.01 -23.97
N LYS A 68 -10.95 -1.62 -25.20
CA LYS A 68 -10.18 -2.02 -26.39
C LYS A 68 -8.75 -1.47 -26.37
N ASP A 69 -8.60 -0.22 -25.95
CA ASP A 69 -7.30 0.44 -25.96
C ASP A 69 -6.37 -0.15 -24.88
N ARG A 70 -6.92 -0.42 -23.69
CA ARG A 70 -6.19 -1.11 -22.62
C ARG A 70 -5.80 -2.53 -23.01
N ALA A 71 -6.70 -3.27 -23.67
CA ALA A 71 -6.40 -4.60 -24.18
C ALA A 71 -5.26 -4.60 -25.22
N ARG A 72 -5.24 -3.59 -26.09
CA ARG A 72 -4.16 -3.40 -27.09
C ARG A 72 -2.82 -3.13 -26.42
N GLU A 73 -2.79 -2.24 -25.42
CA GLU A 73 -1.58 -1.92 -24.66
C GLU A 73 -0.97 -3.16 -24.00
N LEU A 74 -1.84 -3.99 -23.40
CA LEU A 74 -1.45 -5.24 -22.73
C LEU A 74 -1.23 -6.42 -23.68
N ARG A 75 -1.49 -6.24 -24.99
CA ARG A 75 -1.43 -7.27 -26.04
C ARG A 75 -2.27 -8.51 -25.70
N VAL A 76 -3.44 -8.29 -25.14
CA VAL A 76 -4.45 -9.32 -24.85
C VAL A 76 -5.62 -9.21 -25.81
N ALA A 77 -6.49 -10.23 -25.82
CA ALA A 77 -7.69 -10.20 -26.66
C ALA A 77 -8.58 -8.97 -26.34
N PRO A 78 -9.21 -8.33 -27.33
CA PRO A 78 -10.06 -7.16 -27.09
C PRO A 78 -11.32 -7.48 -26.26
N THR A 79 -11.65 -8.76 -26.12
CA THR A 79 -12.74 -9.27 -25.26
C THR A 79 -12.27 -9.65 -23.86
N ALA A 80 -10.99 -9.46 -23.53
CA ALA A 80 -10.48 -9.67 -22.19
C ALA A 80 -10.95 -8.54 -21.26
N TYR A 81 -11.42 -8.92 -20.09
CA TYR A 81 -11.71 -7.99 -19.01
C TYR A 81 -10.41 -7.32 -18.57
N THR A 82 -10.42 -6.01 -18.60
CA THR A 82 -9.26 -5.13 -18.33
C THR A 82 -9.56 -4.11 -17.24
N THR A 83 -10.85 -3.82 -16.99
CA THR A 83 -11.31 -2.89 -15.97
C THR A 83 -12.14 -3.66 -14.95
N PHE A 84 -11.75 -3.58 -13.68
CA PHE A 84 -12.36 -4.31 -12.58
C PHE A 84 -13.04 -3.35 -11.61
N TYR A 85 -14.19 -3.74 -11.08
CA TYR A 85 -15.00 -2.95 -10.16
C TYR A 85 -14.72 -3.40 -8.74
N ILE A 86 -14.23 -2.46 -7.94
CA ILE A 86 -13.81 -2.70 -6.57
C ILE A 86 -14.86 -2.13 -5.64
N GLY A 87 -15.24 -2.93 -4.64
CA GLY A 87 -16.12 -2.53 -3.58
C GLY A 87 -15.67 -3.01 -2.20
N ALA A 88 -16.38 -2.52 -1.20
CA ALA A 88 -16.18 -2.87 0.19
C ALA A 88 -17.51 -3.33 0.81
N LEU A 89 -17.42 -4.18 1.83
CA LEU A 89 -18.59 -4.70 2.54
C LEU A 89 -19.18 -3.62 3.45
N ALA A 90 -20.43 -3.21 3.20
CA ALA A 90 -21.09 -2.13 3.94
C ALA A 90 -21.84 -2.61 5.17
N ASN A 91 -22.36 -3.84 5.16
CA ASN A 91 -23.15 -4.41 6.26
C ASN A 91 -22.38 -5.43 7.12
N ALA A 92 -21.06 -5.23 7.26
CA ALA A 92 -20.19 -6.15 7.98
C ALA A 92 -20.65 -6.39 9.44
N GLU A 93 -21.06 -5.33 10.15
CA GLU A 93 -21.55 -5.43 11.53
C GLU A 93 -22.84 -6.26 11.63
N VAL A 94 -23.74 -6.10 10.66
CA VAL A 94 -24.99 -6.88 10.60
C VAL A 94 -24.67 -8.35 10.35
N LEU A 95 -23.75 -8.66 9.45
CA LEU A 95 -23.34 -10.04 9.15
C LEU A 95 -22.68 -10.73 10.34
N LYS A 96 -21.90 -10.00 11.16
CA LYS A 96 -21.32 -10.53 12.40
C LYS A 96 -22.42 -10.95 13.39
N THR A 97 -23.50 -10.16 13.48
CA THR A 97 -24.62 -10.47 14.39
C THR A 97 -25.60 -11.50 13.82
N MET A 98 -25.84 -11.48 12.51
CA MET A 98 -26.81 -12.30 11.81
C MET A 98 -26.20 -12.84 10.50
N PRO A 99 -25.56 -14.01 10.54
CA PRO A 99 -24.92 -14.60 9.36
C PRO A 99 -25.87 -14.99 8.23
N SER A 100 -27.19 -15.02 8.48
CA SER A 100 -28.21 -15.36 7.47
C SER A 100 -28.59 -14.19 6.55
N VAL A 101 -28.17 -12.97 6.88
CA VAL A 101 -28.45 -11.78 6.08
C VAL A 101 -27.59 -11.78 4.81
N LYS A 102 -28.14 -11.31 3.70
CA LYS A 102 -27.38 -11.19 2.45
C LYS A 102 -26.27 -10.14 2.58
N PRO A 103 -25.04 -10.40 2.12
CA PRO A 103 -23.99 -9.39 2.10
C PRO A 103 -24.37 -8.22 1.17
N HIS A 104 -24.02 -7.01 1.59
CA HIS A 104 -24.27 -5.77 0.87
C HIS A 104 -22.95 -5.05 0.61
N PHE A 105 -22.63 -4.85 -0.66
CA PHE A 105 -21.40 -4.22 -1.10
C PHE A 105 -21.63 -2.83 -1.69
N GLU A 106 -20.71 -1.91 -1.41
CA GLU A 106 -20.65 -0.61 -2.09
C GLU A 106 -19.49 -0.65 -3.09
N ILE A 107 -19.77 -0.50 -4.38
CA ILE A 107 -18.76 -0.42 -5.44
C ILE A 107 -18.30 1.04 -5.54
N ILE A 108 -17.02 1.27 -5.28
CA ILE A 108 -16.48 2.61 -4.99
C ILE A 108 -15.70 3.17 -6.17
N PHE A 109 -14.85 2.34 -6.80
CA PHE A 109 -14.00 2.75 -7.91
C PHE A 109 -13.66 1.58 -8.83
N THR A 110 -13.05 1.91 -9.97
CA THR A 110 -12.56 0.93 -10.95
C THR A 110 -11.03 0.88 -10.99
N VAL A 111 -10.47 -0.29 -11.29
CA VAL A 111 -9.02 -0.50 -11.45
C VAL A 111 -8.71 -1.22 -12.76
N SER A 112 -7.70 -0.74 -13.49
CA SER A 112 -7.26 -1.31 -14.78
C SER A 112 -5.75 -1.56 -14.87
N TYR A 113 -5.03 -1.29 -13.78
CA TYR A 113 -3.57 -1.38 -13.69
C TYR A 113 -3.13 -2.33 -12.57
N GLY A 114 -1.87 -2.77 -12.62
CA GLY A 114 -1.22 -3.55 -11.58
C GLY A 114 -0.99 -5.02 -11.94
N LEU A 115 -1.90 -5.63 -12.71
CA LEU A 115 -1.74 -7.03 -13.14
C LEU A 115 -0.82 -7.16 -14.37
N PRO A 116 0.23 -7.99 -14.31
CA PRO A 116 0.94 -8.40 -15.51
C PRO A 116 0.06 -9.30 -16.38
N ARG A 117 0.41 -9.41 -17.67
CA ARG A 117 -0.36 -10.14 -18.67
C ARG A 117 -0.77 -11.55 -18.24
N GLU A 118 0.17 -12.34 -17.73
CA GLU A 118 -0.09 -13.73 -17.31
C GLU A 118 -1.15 -13.81 -16.21
N ARG A 119 -1.07 -12.93 -15.21
CA ARG A 119 -2.04 -12.86 -14.11
C ARG A 119 -3.39 -12.32 -14.55
N LEU A 120 -3.40 -11.41 -15.53
CA LEU A 120 -4.62 -10.91 -16.13
C LEU A 120 -5.35 -12.01 -16.90
N GLU A 121 -4.63 -12.82 -17.67
CA GLU A 121 -5.17 -13.98 -18.39
C GLU A 121 -5.70 -15.04 -17.40
N GLU A 122 -4.98 -15.34 -16.31
CA GLU A 122 -5.44 -16.22 -15.22
C GLU A 122 -6.76 -15.71 -14.60
N LEU A 123 -6.81 -14.41 -14.26
CA LEU A 123 -8.02 -13.79 -13.71
C LEU A 123 -9.19 -13.85 -14.70
N ASN A 124 -8.94 -13.56 -15.98
CA ASN A 124 -9.95 -13.63 -17.03
C ASN A 124 -10.53 -15.04 -17.19
N PHE A 125 -9.66 -16.05 -17.20
CA PHE A 125 -10.08 -17.45 -17.27
C PHE A 125 -10.96 -17.80 -16.06
N ARG A 126 -10.54 -17.41 -14.85
CA ARG A 126 -11.30 -17.63 -13.63
C ARG A 126 -12.67 -16.99 -13.67
N ILE A 127 -12.76 -15.72 -14.08
CA ILE A 127 -14.03 -14.99 -14.19
C ILE A 127 -14.96 -15.71 -15.17
N LYS A 128 -14.48 -16.07 -16.35
CA LYS A 128 -15.27 -16.77 -17.37
C LYS A 128 -15.72 -18.16 -16.92
N SER A 129 -14.90 -18.86 -16.15
CA SER A 129 -15.25 -20.17 -15.59
C SER A 129 -16.25 -20.11 -14.42
N SER A 130 -16.42 -18.93 -13.80
CA SER A 130 -17.27 -18.72 -12.63
C SER A 130 -18.71 -18.31 -12.96
N ASP A 131 -19.11 -18.43 -14.22
CA ASP A 131 -20.42 -18.07 -14.76
C ASP A 131 -20.89 -16.68 -14.28
N PRO A 132 -20.23 -15.60 -14.74
CA PRO A 132 -20.51 -14.25 -14.28
C PRO A 132 -21.84 -13.77 -14.87
N VAL A 133 -22.58 -12.98 -14.10
CA VAL A 133 -23.91 -12.49 -14.50
C VAL A 133 -23.76 -11.26 -15.38
N GLU A 134 -24.27 -11.32 -16.61
CA GLU A 134 -24.21 -10.19 -17.54
C GLU A 134 -25.08 -9.01 -17.07
N CYS A 135 -24.50 -7.81 -17.13
CA CYS A 135 -25.20 -6.57 -16.87
C CYS A 135 -25.69 -5.99 -18.19
N LEU A 136 -26.96 -6.28 -18.52
CA LEU A 136 -27.57 -5.73 -19.72
C LEU A 136 -27.91 -4.25 -19.51
N PRO A 137 -27.39 -3.32 -20.33
CA PRO A 137 -27.59 -1.87 -20.15
C PRO A 137 -29.06 -1.43 -20.19
N HIS A 138 -29.93 -2.24 -20.79
CA HIS A 138 -31.36 -1.97 -20.98
C HIS A 138 -32.27 -2.84 -20.11
N SER A 139 -31.70 -3.70 -19.26
CA SER A 139 -32.50 -4.49 -18.32
C SER A 139 -32.99 -3.58 -17.19
N ARG A 140 -34.30 -3.59 -16.95
CA ARG A 140 -34.92 -2.91 -15.80
C ARG A 140 -34.67 -3.67 -14.49
N GLN A 141 -34.20 -4.90 -14.56
CA GLN A 141 -33.95 -5.73 -13.40
C GLN A 141 -32.44 -5.82 -13.14
N PRO A 142 -31.99 -5.60 -11.89
CA PRO A 142 -30.60 -5.83 -11.53
C PRO A 142 -30.25 -7.31 -11.73
N PRO A 143 -29.00 -7.62 -12.08
CA PRO A 143 -28.48 -8.98 -12.14
C PRO A 143 -28.85 -9.76 -10.86
N THR A 144 -29.31 -11.01 -11.01
CA THR A 144 -29.59 -11.89 -9.88
C THR A 144 -28.27 -12.36 -9.26
N THR A 145 -27.77 -11.64 -8.26
CA THR A 145 -26.55 -11.97 -7.51
C THR A 145 -26.87 -12.53 -6.13
N PRO A 146 -25.99 -13.38 -5.55
CA PRO A 146 -26.18 -13.88 -4.18
C PRO A 146 -25.98 -12.79 -3.11
N TYR A 147 -25.45 -11.64 -3.51
CA TYR A 147 -25.27 -10.44 -2.70
C TYR A 147 -26.06 -9.27 -3.27
N SER A 148 -26.24 -8.24 -2.46
CA SER A 148 -26.77 -6.95 -2.91
C SER A 148 -25.61 -5.97 -3.10
N TYR A 149 -25.78 -4.99 -3.99
CA TYR A 149 -24.74 -4.00 -4.22
C TYR A 149 -25.32 -2.65 -4.66
N ASN A 150 -24.55 -1.59 -4.39
CA ASN A 150 -24.77 -0.26 -4.93
C ASN A 150 -23.52 0.16 -5.72
N ILE A 151 -23.70 0.93 -6.81
CA ILE A 151 -22.60 1.51 -7.57
C ILE A 151 -22.53 3.00 -7.23
N CYS A 152 -21.36 3.47 -6.80
CA CYS A 152 -21.14 4.88 -6.51
C CYS A 152 -21.40 5.75 -7.74
N HIS A 153 -21.94 6.95 -7.50
CA HIS A 153 -22.35 7.87 -8.54
C HIS A 153 -21.17 8.25 -9.45
N GLY A 154 -21.36 8.14 -10.76
CA GLY A 154 -20.38 8.54 -11.78
C GLY A 154 -19.52 7.39 -12.32
N LEU A 155 -19.63 6.19 -11.76
CA LEU A 155 -19.02 5.01 -12.35
C LEU A 155 -19.87 4.45 -13.50
N PRO A 156 -19.24 4.00 -14.60
CA PRO A 156 -19.94 3.27 -15.64
C PRO A 156 -20.51 1.96 -15.10
N LEU A 157 -21.51 1.41 -15.79
CA LEU A 157 -22.04 0.09 -15.44
C LEU A 157 -21.01 -0.99 -15.82
N PRO A 158 -20.79 -2.00 -14.95
CA PRO A 158 -19.99 -3.16 -15.33
C PRO A 158 -20.63 -3.90 -16.50
N THR A 159 -19.82 -4.61 -17.29
CA THR A 159 -20.31 -5.54 -18.32
C THR A 159 -20.81 -6.83 -17.69
N VAL A 160 -20.11 -7.30 -16.66
CA VAL A 160 -20.46 -8.50 -15.91
C VAL A 160 -20.25 -8.30 -14.42
N MET A 161 -21.11 -8.93 -13.63
CA MET A 161 -20.99 -9.05 -12.17
C MET A 161 -20.58 -10.47 -11.81
N MET A 162 -19.74 -10.62 -10.80
CA MET A 162 -19.23 -11.92 -10.39
C MET A 162 -20.25 -12.63 -9.52
N SER A 163 -20.54 -13.88 -9.81
CA SER A 163 -21.38 -14.71 -8.95
C SER A 163 -20.73 -14.91 -7.59
N ASN A 164 -19.40 -15.10 -7.57
CA ASN A 164 -18.59 -15.22 -6.36
C ASN A 164 -17.61 -14.05 -6.25
N PRO A 165 -17.74 -13.17 -5.24
CA PRO A 165 -16.80 -12.07 -5.03
C PRO A 165 -15.37 -12.56 -4.77
N ILE A 166 -14.38 -11.79 -5.21
CA ILE A 166 -12.95 -12.16 -5.09
C ILE A 166 -12.23 -11.12 -4.23
N CYS A 167 -11.48 -11.57 -3.22
CA CYS A 167 -10.60 -10.67 -2.45
C CYS A 167 -9.37 -10.29 -3.28
N VAL A 168 -9.03 -8.99 -3.29
CA VAL A 168 -7.89 -8.44 -4.00
C VAL A 168 -7.13 -7.43 -3.14
N GLU A 169 -5.81 -7.53 -3.16
CA GLU A 169 -4.91 -6.56 -2.55
C GLU A 169 -4.64 -5.45 -3.56
N LEU A 170 -4.90 -4.20 -3.17
CA LEU A 170 -4.73 -3.01 -3.98
C LEU A 170 -3.78 -2.05 -3.29
N TYR A 171 -3.04 -1.27 -4.05
CA TYR A 171 -2.31 -0.12 -3.53
C TYR A 171 -2.52 1.11 -4.41
N GLY A 172 -2.31 2.29 -3.83
CA GLY A 172 -2.41 3.56 -4.54
C GLY A 172 -1.54 4.64 -3.91
N ALA A 173 -1.65 5.85 -4.45
CA ALA A 173 -0.92 7.03 -3.99
C ALA A 173 -1.77 7.86 -3.02
N GLY A 174 -2.31 7.20 -2.00
CA GLY A 174 -3.23 7.77 -1.01
C GLY A 174 -4.71 7.76 -1.43
N PHE A 175 -5.52 8.60 -0.79
CA PHE A 175 -6.97 8.61 -0.93
C PHE A 175 -7.51 9.95 -1.41
N THR A 176 -8.53 9.90 -2.25
CA THR A 176 -9.26 11.07 -2.76
C THR A 176 -10.75 10.88 -2.58
N LYS A 177 -11.50 11.98 -2.46
CA LYS A 177 -12.97 11.93 -2.40
C LYS A 177 -13.55 12.63 -3.63
N PRO A 178 -14.11 11.89 -4.60
CA PRO A 178 -14.72 12.48 -5.78
C PRO A 178 -15.88 13.41 -5.41
N PRO A 179 -16.14 14.45 -6.22
CA PRO A 179 -17.34 15.26 -6.08
C PRO A 179 -18.59 14.37 -6.11
N ARG A 180 -19.55 14.62 -5.22
CA ARG A 180 -20.81 13.85 -5.09
C ARG A 180 -20.64 12.39 -4.63
N SER A 181 -19.43 11.91 -4.36
CA SER A 181 -19.22 10.64 -3.68
C SER A 181 -19.36 10.80 -2.17
N ARG A 182 -19.91 9.79 -1.51
CA ARG A 182 -19.97 9.71 -0.05
C ARG A 182 -18.66 9.20 0.55
N TYR A 183 -17.92 8.39 -0.21
CA TYR A 183 -16.78 7.63 0.25
C TYR A 183 -15.48 8.14 -0.36
N TYR A 184 -14.40 8.03 0.39
CA TYR A 184 -13.04 8.11 -0.14
C TYR A 184 -12.75 6.87 -0.98
N GLU A 185 -12.03 7.08 -2.07
CA GLU A 185 -11.51 6.07 -2.97
C GLU A 185 -9.98 6.14 -3.02
N LEU A 186 -9.37 5.07 -3.53
CA LEU A 186 -7.93 4.99 -3.68
C LEU A 186 -7.47 5.78 -4.91
N ARG A 187 -6.47 6.65 -4.76
CA ARG A 187 -5.92 7.45 -5.85
C ARG A 187 -4.90 6.63 -6.65
N PHE A 188 -5.08 6.56 -7.96
CA PHE A 188 -4.25 5.73 -8.86
C PHE A 188 -4.16 4.26 -8.41
N PRO A 189 -5.31 3.57 -8.29
CA PRO A 189 -5.36 2.21 -7.78
C PRO A 189 -4.65 1.24 -8.72
N ARG A 190 -3.96 0.26 -8.13
CA ARG A 190 -3.31 -0.85 -8.85
C ARG A 190 -3.51 -2.15 -8.06
N ILE A 191 -3.86 -3.23 -8.75
CA ILE A 191 -3.94 -4.55 -8.14
C ILE A 191 -2.52 -5.07 -7.90
N LEU A 192 -2.22 -5.42 -6.66
CA LEU A 192 -0.98 -6.08 -6.26
C LEU A 192 -1.11 -7.59 -6.34
N LYS A 193 -2.19 -8.12 -5.75
CA LYS A 193 -2.45 -9.56 -5.67
C LYS A 193 -3.94 -9.85 -5.78
N VAL A 194 -4.27 -10.94 -6.46
CA VAL A 194 -5.63 -11.51 -6.49
C VAL A 194 -5.60 -12.79 -5.66
N PHE A 195 -6.44 -12.88 -4.64
CA PHE A 195 -6.48 -14.05 -3.77
C PHE A 195 -7.40 -15.14 -4.30
N ARG A 196 -7.04 -16.39 -4.00
CA ARG A 196 -7.93 -17.54 -4.16
C ARG A 196 -8.89 -17.61 -2.97
N PRO A 197 -10.11 -18.15 -3.13
CA PRO A 197 -11.07 -18.23 -2.03
C PRO A 197 -10.52 -19.05 -0.85
N ASP A 198 -9.68 -20.05 -1.16
CA ASP A 198 -9.02 -20.91 -0.16
C ASP A 198 -7.87 -20.19 0.58
N GLU A 199 -7.24 -19.19 -0.05
CA GLU A 199 -6.17 -18.40 0.58
C GLU A 199 -6.74 -17.26 1.42
N ARG A 200 -7.66 -16.49 0.83
CA ARG A 200 -8.32 -15.37 1.47
C ARG A 200 -9.72 -15.19 0.87
N PRO A 201 -10.77 -15.56 1.61
CA PRO A 201 -12.14 -15.34 1.18
C PRO A 201 -12.51 -13.84 1.20
N TRP A 202 -13.61 -13.49 0.54
CA TRP A 202 -14.05 -12.10 0.40
C TRP A 202 -14.49 -11.45 1.73
N ASN A 203 -14.87 -12.24 2.73
CA ASN A 203 -15.29 -11.78 4.06
C ASN A 203 -14.10 -11.33 4.92
N ASP A 204 -12.87 -11.74 4.58
CA ASP A 204 -11.64 -11.27 5.22
C ASP A 204 -11.15 -9.93 4.63
N ALA A 205 -11.78 -9.44 3.55
CA ALA A 205 -11.45 -8.14 2.98
C ALA A 205 -11.88 -7.00 3.92
N SER A 206 -11.23 -5.84 3.77
CA SER A 206 -11.54 -4.65 4.56
C SER A 206 -12.99 -4.21 4.34
N THR A 207 -13.64 -3.83 5.43
CA THR A 207 -15.02 -3.32 5.36
C THR A 207 -15.04 -1.89 4.83
N LEU A 208 -16.23 -1.40 4.49
CA LEU A 208 -16.40 -0.01 4.10
C LEU A 208 -15.97 0.95 5.22
N GLN A 209 -16.23 0.60 6.47
CA GLN A 209 -15.82 1.39 7.62
C GLN A 209 -14.30 1.43 7.75
N ASP A 210 -13.63 0.29 7.61
CA ASP A 210 -12.17 0.20 7.68
C ASP A 210 -11.53 1.04 6.57
N LEU A 211 -12.03 0.92 5.33
CA LEU A 211 -11.57 1.73 4.20
C LEU A 211 -11.67 3.23 4.49
N GLN A 212 -12.80 3.71 5.03
CA GLN A 212 -12.97 5.13 5.33
C GLN A 212 -12.07 5.57 6.50
N GLN A 213 -11.88 4.72 7.51
CA GLN A 213 -11.01 4.99 8.64
C GLN A 213 -9.55 5.12 8.17
N THR A 214 -9.06 4.17 7.36
CA THR A 214 -7.74 4.24 6.74
C THR A 214 -7.59 5.49 5.88
N ALA A 215 -8.62 5.84 5.09
CA ALA A 215 -8.57 7.05 4.27
C ALA A 215 -8.45 8.33 5.11
N TYR A 216 -9.19 8.44 6.22
CA TYR A 216 -9.09 9.57 7.14
C TYR A 216 -7.70 9.67 7.78
N GLU A 217 -7.14 8.53 8.18
CA GLU A 217 -5.79 8.47 8.75
C GLU A 217 -4.73 8.91 7.75
N VAL A 218 -4.78 8.41 6.51
CA VAL A 218 -3.80 8.78 5.47
C VAL A 218 -3.91 10.26 5.10
N VAL A 219 -5.13 10.80 4.96
CA VAL A 219 -5.36 12.21 4.61
C VAL A 219 -5.11 13.16 5.81
N GLY A 220 -4.99 12.62 7.02
CA GLY A 220 -4.81 13.43 8.22
C GLY A 220 -6.07 14.17 8.63
N ARG A 221 -7.22 13.53 8.47
CA ARG A 221 -8.52 14.01 8.93
C ARG A 221 -8.97 13.15 10.10
N ASP A 222 -9.58 13.78 11.10
CA ASP A 222 -10.20 13.02 12.17
C ASP A 222 -11.44 12.26 11.68
N ARG A 223 -11.77 11.15 12.34
CA ARG A 223 -12.97 10.36 12.04
C ARG A 223 -14.23 11.21 12.11
N SER A 224 -15.22 10.87 11.30
CA SER A 224 -16.57 11.43 11.43
C SER A 224 -17.13 11.16 12.83
N GLY A 225 -17.78 12.14 13.45
CA GLY A 225 -18.34 12.00 14.79
C GLY A 225 -17.39 12.40 15.92
N LYS A 226 -16.10 12.66 15.63
CA LYS A 226 -15.13 12.98 16.68
C LYS A 226 -15.48 14.25 17.46
N ALA A 227 -15.97 15.29 16.76
CA ALA A 227 -16.29 16.55 17.42
C ALA A 227 -17.47 16.37 18.39
N GLU A 228 -18.46 15.59 18.00
CA GLU A 228 -19.63 15.24 18.80
C GLU A 228 -19.23 14.36 20.00
N ASP A 229 -18.35 13.39 19.79
CA ASP A 229 -17.82 12.52 20.85
C ASP A 229 -16.97 13.32 21.85
N ASP A 230 -16.11 14.21 21.36
CA ASP A 230 -15.26 15.06 22.18
C ASP A 230 -16.12 16.01 23.01
N TRP A 231 -17.16 16.60 22.41
CA TRP A 231 -18.14 17.43 23.12
C TRP A 231 -18.89 16.65 24.20
N CYS A 232 -19.36 15.43 23.90
CA CYS A 232 -19.99 14.57 24.90
C CYS A 232 -19.01 14.22 26.03
N THR A 233 -17.76 13.91 25.69
CA THR A 233 -16.71 13.54 26.64
C THR A 233 -16.38 14.70 27.59
N GLU A 234 -16.30 15.91 27.04
CA GLU A 234 -16.12 17.15 27.79
C GLU A 234 -17.29 17.43 28.73
N LEU A 235 -18.54 17.21 28.27
CA LEU A 235 -19.74 17.33 29.11
C LEU A 235 -19.68 16.42 30.36
N TRP A 236 -19.04 15.25 30.24
CA TRP A 236 -18.81 14.32 31.35
C TRP A 236 -17.48 14.51 32.09
N GLY A 237 -16.79 15.64 31.89
CA GLY A 237 -15.56 16.00 32.59
C GLY A 237 -14.34 15.15 32.24
N LYS A 238 -14.38 14.44 31.12
CA LYS A 238 -13.26 13.61 30.62
C LYS A 238 -12.44 14.40 29.60
N THR A 239 -11.15 14.11 29.50
CA THR A 239 -10.26 14.73 28.51
C THR A 239 -10.54 14.16 27.11
N ALA A 240 -10.82 15.04 26.16
CA ALA A 240 -10.98 14.68 24.76
C ALA A 240 -9.69 14.09 24.18
N SER A 241 -9.83 13.14 23.26
CA SER A 241 -8.67 12.52 22.62
C SER A 241 -7.99 13.53 21.69
N PRO A 242 -6.65 13.61 21.65
CA PRO A 242 -5.96 14.58 20.81
C PRO A 242 -6.24 14.32 19.33
N GLY A 243 -6.48 15.38 18.55
CA GLY A 243 -6.71 15.30 17.11
C GLY A 243 -5.52 14.73 16.34
N ILE A 244 -5.76 14.18 15.15
CA ILE A 244 -4.74 13.50 14.35
C ILE A 244 -3.53 14.39 14.02
N LYS A 245 -3.74 15.71 13.91
CA LYS A 245 -2.69 16.72 13.66
C LYS A 245 -2.03 17.29 14.93
N SER A 246 -2.37 16.78 16.12
CA SER A 246 -1.75 17.25 17.36
C SER A 246 -0.25 16.96 17.39
N ALA A 247 0.51 17.83 18.07
CA ALA A 247 1.97 17.69 18.17
C ALA A 247 2.40 16.36 18.81
N SER A 248 1.64 15.86 19.79
CA SER A 248 1.91 14.58 20.44
C SER A 248 1.73 13.40 19.47
N LYS A 249 0.61 13.33 18.73
CA LYS A 249 0.39 12.27 17.72
C LYS A 249 1.35 12.37 16.55
N ARG A 250 1.73 13.58 16.13
CA ARG A 250 2.74 13.79 15.10
C ARG A 250 4.09 13.21 15.53
N LYS A 251 4.55 13.53 16.74
CA LYS A 251 5.81 13.03 17.28
C LYS A 251 5.82 11.50 17.42
N ALA A 252 4.74 10.91 17.93
CA ALA A 252 4.61 9.46 18.04
C ALA A 252 4.70 8.76 16.66
N ARG A 253 4.05 9.33 15.63
CA ARG A 253 4.15 8.81 14.27
C ARG A 253 5.54 9.00 13.66
N GLU A 254 6.20 10.12 13.93
CA GLU A 254 7.57 10.35 13.49
C GLU A 254 8.51 9.27 14.06
N GLU A 255 8.40 8.97 15.35
CA GLU A 255 9.17 7.92 16.03
C GLU A 255 8.87 6.52 15.45
N GLU A 256 7.60 6.19 15.23
CA GLU A 256 7.18 4.93 14.60
C GLU A 256 7.76 4.77 13.18
N TRP A 257 7.75 5.85 12.39
CA TRP A 257 8.29 5.82 11.03
C TRP A 257 9.82 5.73 11.02
N ILE A 258 10.51 6.33 11.99
CA ILE A 258 11.96 6.16 12.11
C ILE A 258 12.29 4.67 12.32
N GLU A 259 11.60 3.98 13.25
CA GLU A 259 11.83 2.55 13.49
C GLU A 259 11.56 1.72 12.22
N LYS A 260 10.44 1.97 11.53
CA LYS A 260 10.10 1.28 10.27
C LYS A 260 11.16 1.48 9.18
N LEU A 261 11.70 2.69 9.07
CA LEU A 261 12.74 3.00 8.08
C LEU A 261 14.09 2.37 8.45
N GLU A 262 14.42 2.25 9.73
CA GLU A 262 15.61 1.52 10.19
C GLU A 262 15.51 0.02 9.89
N ASP A 263 14.32 -0.55 10.08
CA ASP A 263 14.02 -1.93 9.70
C ASP A 263 14.11 -2.13 8.18
N ALA A 264 13.61 -1.16 7.39
CA ALA A 264 13.70 -1.20 5.93
C ALA A 264 15.13 -1.15 5.38
N ASP A 265 16.04 -0.47 6.09
CA ASP A 265 17.46 -0.40 5.74
C ASP A 265 18.23 -1.70 6.04
N GLY A 266 17.58 -2.69 6.68
CA GLY A 266 18.22 -3.95 7.06
C GLY A 266 19.26 -3.82 8.16
N LYS A 267 19.24 -2.74 8.94
CA LYS A 267 20.14 -2.59 10.09
C LYS A 267 19.70 -3.56 11.19
N PRO A 268 20.60 -4.38 11.76
CA PRO A 268 20.22 -5.29 12.82
C PRO A 268 19.74 -4.48 14.02
N LYS A 269 18.54 -4.80 14.54
CA LYS A 269 18.02 -4.20 15.79
C LYS A 269 19.09 -4.34 16.86
N MET A 270 19.66 -3.22 17.32
CA MET A 270 20.41 -3.22 18.57
C MET A 270 19.39 -3.47 19.67
N LYS A 271 19.21 -4.76 20.02
CA LYS A 271 18.41 -5.13 21.18
C LYS A 271 18.99 -4.38 22.38
N ALA A 272 18.18 -3.53 23.00
CA ALA A 272 18.50 -2.98 24.31
C ALA A 272 18.73 -4.16 25.26
N GLN A 273 19.99 -4.41 25.60
CA GLN A 273 20.32 -5.40 26.62
C GLN A 273 19.81 -4.86 27.95
N LYS A 274 18.74 -5.48 28.44
CA LYS A 274 18.34 -5.42 29.83
C LYS A 274 19.50 -6.02 30.64
N LEU A 275 20.19 -5.18 31.40
CA LEU A 275 21.25 -5.63 32.33
C LEU A 275 20.57 -6.38 33.49
N ASP A 276 20.53 -7.70 33.40
CA ASP A 276 20.21 -8.55 34.54
C ASP A 276 21.49 -8.81 35.33
N PHE A 277 21.53 -8.23 36.53
CA PHE A 277 22.63 -8.28 37.48
C PHE A 277 22.44 -9.51 38.38
N VAL A 278 23.07 -10.65 38.07
CA VAL A 278 23.17 -11.77 39.03
C VAL A 278 24.55 -12.43 38.99
N ALA A 279 25.30 -12.13 40.06
CA ALA A 279 26.32 -12.90 40.78
C ALA A 279 27.17 -13.96 40.06
N ALA A 280 28.48 -13.69 40.09
CA ALA A 280 29.57 -14.64 39.87
C ALA A 280 29.74 -15.64 41.02
N PHE A 281 29.98 -16.91 40.68
CA PHE A 281 30.70 -17.93 41.45
C PHE A 281 31.32 -18.88 40.40
N LEU A 282 32.59 -18.73 40.01
CA LEU A 282 33.83 -19.25 40.61
C LEU A 282 34.16 -20.75 40.31
N TYR A 283 35.11 -20.91 39.35
CA TYR A 283 36.17 -21.94 39.20
C TYR A 283 35.87 -23.35 38.57
N PRO A 284 36.86 -24.11 38.02
CA PRO A 284 37.66 -23.80 36.80
C PRO A 284 38.12 -25.03 35.94
N ALA A 285 39.01 -24.73 34.97
CA ALA A 285 39.98 -25.59 34.24
C ALA A 285 39.39 -26.34 33.02
N SER A 286 40.06 -26.49 31.87
CA SER A 286 41.48 -26.47 31.54
C SER A 286 41.72 -26.22 30.03
N ALA A 287 42.96 -25.82 29.74
CA ALA A 287 43.65 -25.62 28.46
C ALA A 287 43.35 -26.61 27.32
N ILE A 288 43.51 -26.13 26.07
CA ILE A 288 44.46 -26.64 25.05
C ILE A 288 44.70 -25.52 24.01
N ALA A 289 45.94 -25.43 23.55
CA ALA A 289 46.50 -24.35 22.77
C ALA A 289 46.73 -24.72 21.28
N CYS A 290 46.77 -23.67 20.44
CA CYS A 290 47.68 -23.47 19.29
C CYS A 290 47.44 -24.27 17.97
N PRO A 291 48.04 -23.86 16.84
CA PRO A 291 47.75 -22.63 16.08
C PRO A 291 47.70 -22.90 14.54
N PHE A 292 47.29 -21.94 13.69
CA PHE A 292 47.82 -21.92 12.32
C PHE A 292 47.81 -20.51 11.75
N LEU A 293 49.01 -20.09 11.32
CA LEU A 293 49.39 -18.79 10.79
C LEU A 293 49.86 -19.03 9.35
N PHE A 294 49.31 -18.31 8.37
CA PHE A 294 49.96 -17.95 7.10
C PHE A 294 49.06 -16.89 6.43
N SER A 295 49.28 -15.58 6.56
CA SER A 295 50.30 -14.70 5.96
C SER A 295 50.23 -14.59 4.42
N GLN A 296 50.11 -13.32 3.97
CA GLN A 296 50.47 -12.71 2.68
C GLN A 296 49.50 -12.84 1.49
N THR A 297 49.31 -11.85 0.60
CA THR A 297 49.48 -10.38 0.55
C THR A 297 48.84 -9.91 -0.77
N SER A 298 48.38 -8.66 -0.81
CA SER A 298 48.24 -7.78 -1.98
C SER A 298 47.13 -8.05 -3.02
N ARG A 299 46.22 -7.06 -3.18
CA ARG A 299 46.16 -6.18 -4.36
C ARG A 299 45.12 -5.05 -4.19
N GLN A 300 45.63 -3.83 -4.36
CA GLN A 300 45.05 -2.62 -4.95
C GLN A 300 43.51 -2.46 -5.01
N GLY A 301 43.05 -1.53 -4.17
CA GLY A 301 42.19 -0.37 -4.46
C GLY A 301 41.13 -0.45 -5.56
N TYR A 302 39.86 -0.33 -5.16
CA TYR A 302 38.81 0.39 -5.90
C TYR A 302 37.82 1.05 -4.93
N SER A 303 37.41 2.26 -5.30
CA SER A 303 36.47 3.15 -4.61
C SER A 303 35.13 2.47 -4.27
N MET A 304 34.82 2.37 -2.97
CA MET A 304 33.62 1.76 -2.39
C MET A 304 32.54 2.80 -2.09
N ALA A 305 32.09 3.54 -3.11
CA ALA A 305 30.95 4.47 -2.98
C ALA A 305 29.85 4.27 -4.04
N GLN A 306 29.95 3.26 -4.91
CA GLN A 306 28.99 3.07 -6.02
C GLN A 306 28.14 1.79 -5.95
N VAL A 307 28.26 0.98 -4.88
CA VAL A 307 27.71 -0.39 -4.89
C VAL A 307 26.33 -0.52 -4.24
N THR A 308 25.90 0.36 -3.33
CA THR A 308 24.65 0.10 -2.57
C THR A 308 23.36 0.64 -3.19
N ILE A 309 23.42 1.46 -4.24
CA ILE A 309 22.20 1.99 -4.91
C ILE A 309 21.78 1.12 -6.13
N ASN A 310 22.68 0.30 -6.67
CA ASN A 310 22.44 -0.46 -7.90
C ASN A 310 21.57 -1.72 -7.74
N ALA A 311 21.25 -2.15 -6.52
CA ALA A 311 20.42 -3.34 -6.29
C ALA A 311 18.90 -3.07 -6.45
N TYR A 312 18.44 -1.86 -6.13
CA TYR A 312 17.00 -1.54 -6.17
C TYR A 312 16.48 -1.09 -7.56
N GLN A 313 17.36 -0.73 -8.50
CA GLN A 313 16.95 -0.26 -9.84
C GLN A 313 17.20 -1.24 -11.00
N LYS A 314 18.10 -2.22 -10.88
CA LYS A 314 18.43 -3.12 -12.00
C LYS A 314 17.29 -4.06 -12.40
N THR A 315 16.33 -4.32 -11.52
CA THR A 315 15.14 -5.13 -11.81
C THR A 315 14.04 -4.36 -12.53
N TYR A 316 14.03 -3.02 -12.44
CA TYR A 316 12.95 -2.19 -13.00
C TYR A 316 13.28 -1.57 -14.38
N ILE A 317 14.58 -1.36 -14.69
CA ILE A 317 15.00 -0.69 -15.93
C ILE A 317 14.97 -1.62 -17.16
N ARG A 318 14.89 -2.94 -17.00
CA ARG A 318 14.80 -3.88 -18.14
C ARG A 318 13.41 -4.00 -18.78
N GLY A 319 12.37 -3.34 -18.22
CA GLY A 319 10.98 -3.51 -18.66
C GLY A 319 10.36 -2.37 -19.49
N ASN A 320 10.86 -1.12 -19.40
CA ASN A 320 10.13 0.02 -19.96
C ASN A 320 10.84 0.67 -21.15
N THR A 321 10.37 0.32 -22.35
CA THR A 321 10.59 1.07 -23.58
C THR A 321 9.79 2.38 -23.57
N LYS A 322 10.48 3.49 -23.28
CA LYS A 322 10.39 4.84 -23.88
C LYS A 322 9.08 5.62 -24.13
N GLU A 323 7.87 5.19 -23.80
CA GLU A 323 6.66 6.01 -24.12
C GLU A 323 5.84 6.57 -22.94
N ASP A 324 6.09 6.17 -21.69
CA ASP A 324 5.22 6.55 -20.55
C ASP A 324 5.40 7.96 -19.96
N CYS A 325 6.24 8.83 -20.55
CA CYS A 325 6.51 10.15 -19.97
C CYS A 325 5.61 11.29 -20.49
N ARG A 326 4.55 11.03 -21.27
CA ARG A 326 3.78 12.11 -21.93
C ARG A 326 2.36 12.39 -21.42
N THR A 327 1.85 11.68 -20.42
CA THR A 327 0.47 11.91 -19.96
C THR A 327 0.40 12.12 -18.45
N ALA A 328 1.01 13.21 -17.99
CA ALA A 328 0.88 13.68 -16.61
C ALA A 328 0.84 15.21 -16.54
N PHE A 329 0.08 15.83 -17.44
CA PHE A 329 -0.34 17.24 -17.35
C PHE A 329 -1.67 17.40 -18.10
N VAL A 330 -2.77 17.17 -17.40
CA VAL A 330 -4.01 17.96 -17.45
C VAL A 330 -4.56 17.99 -16.03
#